data_AF-A0A8D2LX17-F1
#
_entry.id   AF-A0A8D2LX17-F1
#
_cell.length_a   1.000
_cell.length_b   1.000
_cell.length_c   1.000
_cell.angle_alpha   90.00
_cell.angle_beta   90.00
_cell.angle_gamma   90.00
#
_symmetry.space_group_name_H-M   'P 1'
#
loop_
_entity.id
_entity.type
_entity.pdbx_description
1 polymer ?
#
loop_
_entity_poly.entity_id
_entity_poly.type
_entity_poly.pdbx_seq_one_letter_code
_entity_poly.pdbx_strand_id
1 'polypeptide(L)'
;RLIAGRNLSGLLVWWRLWSCHTIVGYQFHYLSYCTWDGPILFGEDLYVLPEFRGRGIGTSLLNKVAKVSLEGNCFQFRFVSAKWNQAATDFFSKLGAVNVTSQNYWNVLHVDGEHVWKLAEEARRSHPK
;
A
#
# COMPACT_ATOMS: atom_id res chain seq x y z
N ARG A 1 -18.53 -0.19 27.19
CA ARG A 1 -19.44 -0.27 28.35
C ARG A 1 -18.68 0.25 29.57
N LEU A 2 -19.19 1.28 30.25
CA LEU A 2 -18.58 1.84 31.46
C LEU A 2 -19.17 1.13 32.69
N ILE A 3 -18.33 0.71 33.63
CA ILE A 3 -18.74 0.24 34.95
C ILE A 3 -18.06 1.13 35.98
N ALA A 4 -18.85 1.81 36.82
CA ALA A 4 -18.35 2.68 37.88
C ALA A 4 -18.36 1.94 39.22
N GLY A 5 -17.23 1.92 39.91
CA GLY A 5 -17.13 1.52 41.32
C GLY A 5 -16.61 2.69 42.15
N ARG A 6 -17.31 3.05 43.23
CA ARG A 6 -16.86 4.07 44.20
C ARG A 6 -16.04 3.42 45.31
N ASN A 7 -14.99 4.10 45.77
CA ASN A 7 -14.41 3.86 47.09
C ASN A 7 -14.20 5.20 47.84
N LEU A 8 -14.22 5.13 49.17
CA LEU A 8 -14.49 6.17 50.17
C LEU A 8 -13.30 7.11 50.53
N SER A 9 -12.30 7.27 49.68
CA SER A 9 -11.23 8.26 49.92
C SER A 9 -10.90 9.03 48.65
N GLY A 10 -10.93 10.37 48.77
CA GLY A 10 -11.01 11.32 47.68
C GLY A 10 -9.93 11.21 46.60
N LEU A 11 -10.44 11.35 45.36
CA LEU A 11 -9.80 11.82 44.13
C LEU A 11 -8.38 11.32 43.77
N LEU A 12 -8.36 10.24 43.00
CA LEU A 12 -7.52 10.12 41.80
C LEU A 12 -8.29 9.28 40.76
N VAL A 13 -8.97 9.97 39.84
CA VAL A 13 -9.69 9.31 38.75
C VAL A 13 -8.77 9.23 37.53
N TRP A 14 -8.17 8.06 37.30
CA TRP A 14 -7.45 7.79 36.06
C TRP A 14 -8.40 7.16 35.05
N TRP A 15 -8.77 7.92 34.02
CA TRP A 15 -9.48 7.38 32.87
C TRP A 15 -8.45 6.85 31.88
N ARG A 16 -8.27 5.53 31.83
CA ARG A 16 -7.49 4.87 30.77
C ARG A 16 -8.46 4.13 29.84
N LEU A 17 -8.90 4.82 28.79
CA LEU A 17 -9.57 4.21 27.64
C LEU A 17 -8.50 3.53 26.78
N TRP A 18 -8.23 2.25 27.04
CA TRP A 18 -7.47 1.42 26.08
C TRP A 18 -8.48 0.82 25.11
N SER A 19 -8.62 1.46 23.95
CA SER A 19 -9.15 0.75 22.80
C SER A 19 -8.02 -0.14 22.29
N CYS A 20 -7.98 -1.39 22.74
CA CYS A 20 -7.01 -2.40 22.27
C CYS A 20 -7.42 -2.90 20.88
N HIS A 21 -7.29 -2.03 19.88
CA HIS A 21 -7.42 -2.44 18.49
C HIS A 21 -6.13 -3.14 18.06
N THR A 22 -6.26 -4.38 17.60
CA THR A 22 -5.16 -5.11 16.95
C THR A 22 -5.18 -4.82 15.46
N ILE A 23 -4.05 -4.35 14.91
CA ILE A 23 -3.88 -4.15 13.47
C ILE A 23 -3.56 -5.53 12.87
N VAL A 24 -4.40 -6.00 11.94
CA VAL A 24 -4.29 -7.34 11.34
C VAL A 24 -3.91 -7.33 9.86
N GLY A 25 -3.76 -6.14 9.28
CA GLY A 25 -3.38 -5.95 7.89
C GLY A 25 -3.34 -4.49 7.49
N TYR A 26 -2.70 -4.20 6.37
CA TYR A 26 -2.55 -2.86 5.82
C TYR A 26 -2.46 -2.90 4.29
N GLN A 27 -2.72 -1.75 3.68
CA GLN A 27 -2.45 -1.48 2.28
C GLN A 27 -1.70 -0.16 2.19
N PHE A 28 -0.48 -0.19 1.64
CA PHE A 28 0.29 1.02 1.33
C PHE A 28 0.17 1.36 -0.15
N HIS A 29 0.00 2.63 -0.47
CA HIS A 29 -0.16 3.11 -1.84
C HIS A 29 0.24 4.57 -1.95
N TYR A 30 0.58 4.98 -3.17
CA TYR A 30 0.93 6.36 -3.50
C TYR A 30 0.39 6.75 -4.88
N LEU A 31 0.27 8.06 -5.11
CA LEU A 31 -0.08 8.61 -6.41
C LEU A 31 1.12 8.55 -7.35
N SER A 32 0.86 8.11 -8.57
CA SER A 32 1.81 8.10 -9.67
C SER A 32 1.10 8.61 -10.93
N TYR A 33 1.79 8.61 -12.06
CA TYR A 33 1.27 9.15 -13.31
C TYR A 33 1.58 8.23 -14.47
N CYS A 34 0.57 7.92 -15.27
CA CYS A 34 0.71 7.27 -16.57
C CYS A 34 0.64 8.36 -17.65
N THR A 35 1.62 8.42 -18.54
CA THR A 35 1.65 9.39 -19.64
C THR A 35 0.38 9.35 -20.49
N TRP A 36 -0.22 8.16 -20.65
CA TRP A 36 -1.38 7.94 -21.51
C TRP A 36 -2.72 8.06 -20.76
N ASP A 37 -2.75 7.66 -19.50
CA ASP A 37 -4.00 7.50 -18.74
C ASP A 37 -4.17 8.55 -17.62
N GLY A 38 -3.16 9.39 -17.40
CA GLY A 38 -3.19 10.42 -16.36
C GLY A 38 -2.83 9.88 -14.96
N PRO A 39 -3.39 10.47 -13.88
CA PRO A 39 -3.14 10.04 -12.51
C PRO A 39 -3.51 8.57 -12.27
N ILE A 40 -2.61 7.83 -11.66
CA ILE A 40 -2.82 6.44 -11.25
C ILE A 40 -2.44 6.28 -9.78
N LEU A 41 -2.96 5.24 -9.15
CA LEU A 41 -2.47 4.80 -7.84
C LEU A 41 -1.55 3.60 -8.04
N PHE A 42 -0.46 3.58 -7.28
CA PHE A 42 0.45 2.45 -7.22
C PHE A 42 0.38 1.84 -5.83
N GLY A 43 0.01 0.58 -5.75
CA GLY A 43 -0.04 -0.21 -4.53
C GLY A 43 1.32 -0.83 -4.28
N GLU A 44 2.03 -0.29 -3.29
CA GLU A 44 3.35 -0.77 -2.90
C GLU A 44 3.25 -2.11 -2.16
N ASP A 45 2.40 -2.16 -1.12
CA ASP A 45 2.26 -3.33 -0.26
C ASP A 45 0.80 -3.61 0.07
N LEU A 46 0.42 -4.89 0.00
CA LEU A 46 -0.81 -5.43 0.59
C LEU A 46 -0.43 -6.57 1.52
N TYR A 47 -0.74 -6.44 2.80
CA TYR A 47 -0.46 -7.49 3.76
C TYR A 47 -1.62 -7.72 4.73
N VAL A 48 -1.89 -9.00 4.99
CA VAL A 48 -2.81 -9.45 6.03
C VAL A 48 -2.12 -10.57 6.79
N LEU A 49 -2.18 -10.51 8.12
CA LEU A 49 -1.67 -11.55 9.02
C LEU A 49 -2.24 -12.93 8.61
N PRO A 50 -1.40 -13.98 8.51
CA PRO A 50 -1.80 -15.29 7.99
C PRO A 50 -3.09 -15.86 8.59
N GLU A 51 -3.26 -15.77 9.91
CA GLU A 51 -4.39 -16.28 10.67
C GLU A 51 -5.71 -15.52 10.43
N PHE A 52 -5.62 -14.34 9.81
CA PHE A 52 -6.76 -13.51 9.41
C PHE A 52 -7.05 -13.56 7.89
N ARG A 53 -6.27 -14.32 7.11
CA ARG A 53 -6.50 -14.50 5.66
C ARG A 53 -7.76 -15.33 5.39
N GLY A 54 -8.29 -15.23 4.17
CA GLY A 54 -9.53 -15.90 3.77
C GLY A 54 -10.83 -15.24 4.30
N ARG A 55 -10.71 -14.20 5.13
CA ARG A 55 -11.86 -13.48 5.74
C ARG A 55 -12.28 -12.22 4.98
N GLY A 56 -11.81 -12.04 3.73
CA GLY A 56 -12.13 -10.86 2.91
C GLY A 56 -11.43 -9.55 3.31
N ILE A 57 -10.50 -9.57 4.26
CA ILE A 57 -9.81 -8.36 4.76
C ILE A 57 -9.03 -7.65 3.65
N GLY A 58 -8.23 -8.39 2.86
CA GLY A 58 -7.48 -7.81 1.75
C GLY A 58 -8.38 -7.11 0.73
N THR A 59 -9.48 -7.75 0.35
CA THR A 59 -10.50 -7.14 -0.53
C THR A 59 -11.13 -5.90 0.12
N SER A 60 -11.41 -5.92 1.42
CA SER A 60 -11.95 -4.74 2.12
C SER A 60 -10.98 -3.56 2.14
N LEU A 61 -9.67 -3.83 2.31
CA LEU A 61 -8.62 -2.81 2.22
C LEU A 61 -8.58 -2.21 0.82
N LEU A 62 -8.58 -3.04 -0.23
CA LEU A 62 -8.58 -2.57 -1.62
C LEU A 62 -9.86 -1.81 -2.00
N ASN A 63 -11.02 -2.23 -1.52
CA ASN A 63 -12.28 -1.50 -1.74
C ASN A 63 -12.23 -0.09 -1.16
N LYS A 64 -11.54 0.11 -0.02
CA LYS A 64 -11.33 1.44 0.56
C LYS A 64 -10.38 2.27 -0.30
N VAL A 65 -9.29 1.69 -0.78
CA VAL A 65 -8.36 2.39 -1.69
C VAL A 65 -9.04 2.78 -2.99
N ALA A 66 -9.86 1.89 -3.57
CA ALA A 66 -10.62 2.20 -4.79
C ALA A 66 -11.59 3.37 -4.60
N LYS A 67 -12.22 3.52 -3.43
CA LYS A 67 -13.06 4.70 -3.14
C LYS A 67 -12.24 5.99 -3.14
N VAL A 68 -11.10 5.98 -2.45
CA VAL A 68 -10.18 7.13 -2.39
C VAL A 68 -9.65 7.46 -3.79
N SER A 69 -9.38 6.45 -4.63
CA SER A 69 -8.90 6.67 -6.00
C SER A 69 -9.94 7.39 -6.86
N LEU A 70 -11.20 6.97 -6.78
CA LEU A 70 -12.29 7.57 -7.55
C LEU A 70 -12.56 9.02 -7.12
N GLU A 71 -12.49 9.32 -5.83
CA GLU A 71 -12.58 10.70 -5.33
C GLU A 71 -11.46 11.60 -5.88
N GLY A 72 -10.30 11.02 -6.19
CA GLY A 72 -9.14 11.70 -6.78
C GLY A 72 -9.07 11.67 -8.31
N ASN A 73 -10.15 11.29 -9.02
CA ASN A 73 -10.15 11.07 -10.49
C ASN A 73 -9.07 10.09 -10.97
N CYS A 74 -8.71 9.13 -10.13
CA CYS A 74 -7.76 8.07 -10.43
C CYS A 74 -8.51 6.76 -10.65
N PHE A 75 -8.53 6.30 -11.90
CA PHE A 75 -9.29 5.12 -12.33
C PHE A 75 -8.46 3.85 -12.49
N GLN A 76 -7.14 3.93 -12.25
CA GLN A 76 -6.25 2.77 -12.36
C GLN A 76 -5.49 2.52 -11.06
N PHE A 77 -5.35 1.23 -10.72
CA PHE A 77 -4.49 0.78 -9.64
C PHE A 77 -3.50 -0.26 -10.16
N ARG A 78 -2.19 -0.04 -9.92
CA ARG A 78 -1.12 -0.93 -10.35
C ARG A 78 -0.39 -1.50 -9.15
N PHE A 79 0.10 -2.72 -9.30
CA PHE A 79 0.93 -3.41 -8.31
C PHE A 79 2.06 -4.12 -9.02
N VAL A 80 3.12 -4.39 -8.27
CA VAL A 80 4.14 -5.35 -8.66
C VAL A 80 4.00 -6.56 -7.75
N SER A 81 3.84 -7.73 -8.35
CA SER A 81 3.90 -9.00 -7.64
C SER A 81 5.13 -9.76 -8.12
N ALA A 82 5.81 -10.42 -7.20
CA ALA A 82 6.91 -11.31 -7.55
C ALA A 82 6.37 -12.49 -8.40
N LYS A 83 7.13 -12.89 -9.41
CA LYS A 83 6.72 -13.96 -10.35
C LYS A 83 6.34 -15.28 -9.67
N TRP A 84 6.99 -15.59 -8.55
CA TRP A 84 6.73 -16.79 -7.76
C TRP A 84 5.51 -16.67 -6.82
N ASN A 85 4.95 -15.48 -6.64
CA ASN A 85 3.82 -15.25 -5.73
C ASN A 85 2.47 -15.52 -6.42
N GLN A 86 2.21 -16.79 -6.73
CA GLN A 86 0.98 -17.20 -7.40
C GLN A 86 -0.27 -16.81 -6.61
N ALA A 87 -0.23 -16.87 -5.28
CA ALA A 87 -1.35 -16.50 -4.42
C ALA A 87 -1.77 -15.02 -4.61
N ALA A 88 -0.81 -14.11 -4.73
CA ALA A 88 -1.10 -12.71 -5.05
C ALA A 88 -1.63 -12.56 -6.48
N THR A 89 -1.01 -13.22 -7.46
CA THR A 89 -1.47 -13.20 -8.85
C THR A 89 -2.93 -13.66 -8.98
N ASP A 90 -3.29 -14.78 -8.35
CA ASP A 90 -4.66 -15.32 -8.35
C ASP A 90 -5.63 -14.38 -7.63
N PHE A 91 -5.21 -13.80 -6.50
CA PHE A 91 -6.00 -12.85 -5.74
C PHE A 91 -6.33 -11.61 -6.57
N PHE A 92 -5.34 -10.98 -7.20
CA PHE A 92 -5.55 -9.80 -8.04
C PHE A 92 -6.30 -10.13 -9.34
N SER A 93 -6.07 -11.29 -9.95
CA SER A 93 -6.80 -11.71 -11.15
C SER A 93 -8.30 -11.85 -10.88
N LYS A 94 -8.69 -12.37 -9.71
CA LYS A 94 -10.11 -12.42 -9.28
C LYS A 94 -10.75 -11.03 -9.11
N LEU A 95 -9.93 -10.00 -8.92
CA LEU A 95 -10.36 -8.60 -8.84
C LEU A 95 -10.33 -7.89 -10.20
N GLY A 96 -10.05 -8.61 -11.29
CA GLY A 96 -9.98 -8.05 -12.64
C GLY A 96 -8.61 -7.48 -13.03
N ALA A 97 -7.56 -7.70 -12.23
CA ALA A 97 -6.22 -7.28 -12.61
C ALA A 97 -5.73 -8.09 -13.82
N VAL A 98 -5.06 -7.41 -14.75
CA VAL A 98 -4.43 -8.02 -15.92
C VAL A 98 -2.91 -7.93 -15.78
N ASN A 99 -2.21 -8.98 -16.22
CA ASN A 99 -0.74 -8.99 -16.22
C ASN A 99 -0.21 -8.18 -17.42
N VAL A 100 0.10 -6.91 -17.17
CA VAL A 100 0.59 -5.98 -18.20
C VAL A 100 2.01 -6.29 -18.68
N THR A 101 2.83 -7.00 -17.90
CA THR A 101 4.16 -7.44 -18.34
C THR A 101 4.04 -8.42 -19.50
N SER A 102 3.09 -9.36 -19.43
CA SER A 102 2.85 -10.33 -20.50
C SER A 102 2.18 -9.73 -21.74
N GLN A 103 1.39 -8.66 -21.57
CA GLN A 103 0.66 -8.03 -22.68
C GLN A 103 1.52 -7.05 -23.47
N ASN A 104 2.31 -6.24 -22.77
CA ASN A 104 2.97 -5.07 -23.35
C ASN A 104 4.50 -5.15 -23.30
N TYR A 105 5.06 -6.26 -22.80
CA TYR A 105 6.50 -6.52 -22.72
C TYR A 105 7.31 -5.44 -21.97
N TRP A 106 6.67 -4.73 -21.03
CA TRP A 106 7.34 -3.75 -20.19
C TRP A 106 8.21 -4.42 -19.13
N ASN A 107 9.46 -3.96 -18.99
CA ASN A 107 10.36 -4.36 -17.93
C ASN A 107 10.43 -3.27 -16.86
N VAL A 108 10.43 -3.69 -15.59
CA VAL A 108 10.80 -2.81 -14.47
C VAL A 108 12.32 -2.83 -14.38
N LEU A 109 12.95 -1.68 -14.62
CA LEU A 109 14.40 -1.51 -14.49
C LEU A 109 14.70 -0.84 -13.14
N HIS A 110 15.73 -1.33 -12.46
CA HIS A 110 16.16 -0.80 -11.17
C HIS A 110 17.64 -0.40 -11.25
N VAL A 111 17.95 0.84 -10.87
CA VAL A 111 19.31 1.33 -10.71
C VAL A 111 19.46 1.71 -9.24
N ASP A 112 20.46 1.14 -8.57
CA ASP A 112 20.64 1.28 -7.12
C ASP A 112 22.07 1.63 -6.73
N GLY A 113 22.23 1.95 -5.44
CA GLY A 113 23.53 2.09 -4.78
C GLY A 113 24.52 3.00 -5.50
N GLU A 114 25.73 2.48 -5.71
CA GLU A 114 26.83 3.22 -6.34
C GLU A 114 26.54 3.70 -7.76
N HIS A 115 25.64 3.03 -8.50
CA HIS A 115 25.32 3.43 -9.87
C HIS A 115 24.51 4.73 -9.89
N VAL A 116 23.62 4.93 -8.92
CA VAL A 116 22.91 6.21 -8.74
C VAL A 116 23.89 7.34 -8.43
N TRP A 117 24.88 7.08 -7.57
CA TRP A 117 25.92 8.07 -7.25
C TRP A 117 26.77 8.44 -8.46
N LYS A 118 27.16 7.45 -9.27
CA LYS A 118 27.91 7.68 -10.52
C LYS A 118 27.15 8.58 -11.48
N LEU A 119 25.84 8.33 -11.67
CA LEU A 119 24.99 9.18 -12.50
C LEU A 119 24.92 10.62 -12.00
N ALA A 120 24.84 10.83 -10.69
CA ALA A 120 24.81 12.16 -10.09
C ALA A 120 26.13 12.94 -10.31
N GLU A 121 27.27 12.27 -10.21
CA GLU A 121 28.58 12.89 -10.44
C GLU A 121 28.86 13.18 -11.92
N GLU A 122 28.39 12.32 -12.83
CA GLU A 122 28.48 12.58 -14.28
C GLU A 122 27.70 13.84 -14.68
N ALA A 123 26.51 14.04 -14.13
CA ALA A 123 25.71 15.24 -14.34
C ALA A 123 26.42 16.52 -13.85
N ARG A 124 27.21 16.45 -12.76
CA ARG A 124 28.01 17.59 -12.28
C ARG A 124 29.18 17.93 -13.21
N ARG A 125 29.78 16.92 -13.84
CA ARG A 125 30.91 17.10 -14.76
C ARG A 125 30.48 17.69 -16.10
N SER A 126 29.29 17.33 -16.59
CA SER A 126 28.76 17.84 -17.85
C SER A 126 28.27 19.28 -17.76
N HIS A 127 27.92 19.77 -16.56
CA HIS A 127 27.53 21.17 -16.29
C HIS A 127 28.37 21.77 -15.15
N PRO A 128 29.65 22.09 -15.39
CA PRO A 128 30.47 22.79 -14.40
C PRO A 128 29.86 24.17 -14.13
N LYS A 129 29.72 24.52 -12.85
CA LYS A 129 29.27 25.85 -12.41
C LYS A 129 30.18 26.96 -12.93
#